data_AF-A0A847W194-F1
#
_entry.id   AF-A0A847W194-F1
#
_cell.length_a   1.000
_cell.length_b   1.000
_cell.length_c   1.000
_cell.angle_alpha   90.00
_cell.angle_beta   90.00
_cell.angle_gamma   90.00
#
_symmetry.space_group_name_H-M   'P 1'
#
loop_
_entity.id
_entity.type
_entity.pdbx_description
1 polymer ?
#
loop_
_entity_poly.entity_id
_entity_poly.type
_entity_poly.pdbx_seq_one_letter_code
_entity_poly.pdbx_strand_id
1 'polypeptide(L)'
;MCEVSRIGRLDGSFSAHIGESEIENVVECPNHDDVFEFYIEQLAKAGCIDDFTDIDAMEYKTVHGGRISGTQYVNDELLAEKESEVCFAPKHNPIYIFLIQTL
;
A
#
# COMPACT_ATOMS: atom_id res chain seq x y z
N MET A 1 1.89 -1.10 13.96
CA MET A 1 1.54 -1.99 12.83
C MET A 1 0.11 -1.65 12.42
N CYS A 2 -0.17 -1.46 11.13
CA CYS A 2 -1.48 -1.08 10.62
C CYS A 2 -1.81 -2.02 9.47
N GLU A 3 -2.98 -2.67 9.48
CA GLU A 3 -3.39 -3.66 8.48
C GLU A 3 -4.86 -3.46 8.09
N VAL A 4 -5.13 -3.41 6.79
CA VAL A 4 -6.46 -3.59 6.21
C VAL A 4 -6.47 -4.92 5.47
N SER A 5 -7.41 -5.77 5.80
CA SER A 5 -7.58 -7.09 5.18
C SER A 5 -8.99 -7.24 4.61
N ARG A 6 -9.14 -8.22 3.71
CA ARG A 6 -10.40 -8.51 3.00
C ARG A 6 -10.91 -7.33 2.14
N ILE A 7 -9.97 -6.59 1.53
CA ILE A 7 -10.23 -5.54 0.53
C ILE A 7 -11.13 -6.08 -0.59
N GLY A 8 -12.10 -5.29 -1.02
CA GLY A 8 -13.13 -5.66 -1.99
C GLY A 8 -14.33 -6.42 -1.42
N ARG A 9 -14.40 -6.58 -0.09
CA ARG A 9 -15.55 -7.20 0.60
C ARG A 9 -16.28 -6.20 1.49
N LEU A 10 -17.57 -6.46 1.71
CA LEU A 10 -18.40 -5.69 2.65
C LEU A 10 -18.01 -5.95 4.12
N ASP A 11 -17.32 -7.05 4.39
CA ASP A 11 -16.87 -7.46 5.73
C ASP A 11 -15.35 -7.29 5.90
N GLY A 12 -14.76 -6.26 5.29
CA GLY A 12 -13.36 -5.89 5.46
C GLY A 12 -13.01 -5.65 6.94
N SER A 13 -11.74 -5.82 7.31
CA SER A 13 -11.28 -5.46 8.66
C SER A 13 -10.05 -4.59 8.63
N PHE A 14 -10.02 -3.69 9.60
CA PHE A 14 -8.88 -2.89 9.96
C PHE A 14 -8.39 -3.30 11.34
N SER A 15 -7.08 -3.49 11.47
CA SER A 15 -6.39 -3.63 12.76
C SER A 15 -5.20 -2.70 12.82
N ALA A 16 -4.98 -2.06 13.97
CA ALA A 16 -3.83 -1.20 14.18
C ALA A 16 -3.31 -1.26 15.61
N HIS A 17 -1.98 -1.21 15.71
CA HIS A 17 -1.22 -0.96 16.92
C HIS A 17 -0.45 0.35 16.75
N ILE A 18 -0.88 1.38 17.47
CA ILE A 18 -0.30 2.72 17.45
C ILE A 18 0.04 3.12 18.88
N GLY A 19 1.34 3.18 19.20
CA GLY A 19 1.80 3.32 20.58
C GLY A 19 1.31 2.17 21.45
N GLU A 20 0.59 2.49 22.52
CA GLU A 20 -0.06 1.51 23.43
C GLU A 20 -1.50 1.18 23.01
N SER A 21 -2.02 1.82 21.97
CA SER A 21 -3.41 1.61 21.51
C SER A 21 -3.51 0.47 20.52
N GLU A 22 -4.50 -0.40 20.73
CA GLU A 22 -4.94 -1.45 19.81
C GLU A 22 -6.34 -1.11 19.31
N ILE A 23 -6.52 -1.10 18.00
CA ILE A 23 -7.75 -0.72 17.31
C ILE A 23 -8.14 -1.86 16.39
N GLU A 24 -9.40 -2.31 16.48
CA GLU A 24 -10.00 -3.26 15.54
C GLU A 24 -11.37 -2.75 15.11
N ASN A 25 -11.61 -2.66 13.80
CA ASN A 25 -12.89 -2.23 13.24
C ASN A 25 -13.24 -2.99 11.96
N VAL A 26 -14.53 -3.08 11.64
CA VAL A 26 -14.99 -3.46 10.30
C VAL A 26 -14.88 -2.23 9.40
N VAL A 27 -14.35 -2.41 8.19
CA VAL A 27 -14.18 -1.34 7.20
C VAL A 27 -14.60 -1.84 5.83
N GLU A 28 -15.20 -0.96 5.04
CA GLU A 28 -15.50 -1.21 3.64
C GLU A 28 -14.46 -0.48 2.78
N CYS A 29 -13.49 -1.23 2.25
CA CYS A 29 -12.52 -0.73 1.27
C CYS A 29 -12.71 -1.51 -0.04
N PRO A 30 -13.49 -1.00 -1.01
CA PRO A 30 -13.71 -1.68 -2.29
C PRO A 30 -12.42 -1.99 -3.05
N ASN A 31 -11.46 -1.07 -3.02
CA ASN A 31 -10.21 -1.14 -3.77
C ASN A 31 -9.03 -0.73 -2.87
N HIS A 32 -7.81 -0.76 -3.41
CA HIS A 32 -6.59 -0.50 -2.63
C HIS A 32 -6.26 0.99 -2.46
N ASP A 33 -6.76 1.86 -3.33
CA ASP A 33 -6.74 3.31 -3.17
C ASP A 33 -7.62 3.75 -1.99
N ASP A 34 -8.80 3.14 -1.80
CA ASP A 34 -9.64 3.37 -0.61
C ASP A 34 -8.90 3.04 0.70
N VAL A 35 -8.06 2.00 0.68
CA VAL A 35 -7.23 1.61 1.82
C VAL A 35 -6.20 2.68 2.15
N PHE A 36 -5.62 3.32 1.14
CA PHE A 36 -4.62 4.36 1.34
C PHE A 36 -5.23 5.60 2.00
N GLU A 37 -6.34 6.10 1.46
CA GLU A 37 -7.05 7.25 2.05
C GLU A 37 -7.45 6.94 3.50
N PHE A 38 -8.00 5.75 3.74
CA PHE A 38 -8.34 5.29 5.07
C PHE A 38 -7.12 5.28 6.01
N TYR A 39 -5.96 4.82 5.57
CA TYR A 39 -4.74 4.83 6.39
C TYR A 39 -4.29 6.24 6.77
N ILE A 40 -4.27 7.18 5.82
CA ILE A 40 -3.91 8.58 6.10
C ILE A 40 -4.85 9.15 7.17
N GLU A 41 -6.16 8.88 7.06
CA GLU A 41 -7.11 9.30 8.08
C GLU A 41 -6.84 8.67 9.45
N GLN A 42 -6.50 7.38 9.52
CA GLN A 42 -6.24 6.73 10.81
C GLN A 42 -4.96 7.26 11.46
N LEU A 43 -3.91 7.50 10.67
CA LEU A 43 -2.67 8.11 11.17
C LEU A 43 -2.92 9.54 11.67
N ALA A 44 -3.71 10.32 10.95
CA ALA A 44 -4.10 11.66 11.39
C ALA A 44 -4.94 11.64 12.66
N LYS A 45 -5.94 10.76 12.74
CA LYS A 45 -6.77 10.57 13.95
C LYS A 45 -5.94 10.13 15.17
N ALA A 46 -4.88 9.38 14.95
CA ALA A 46 -3.96 8.96 16.01
C ALA A 46 -2.91 10.04 16.37
N GLY A 47 -2.88 11.16 15.65
CA GLY A 47 -1.90 12.24 15.85
C GLY A 47 -0.48 11.88 15.41
N CYS A 48 -0.33 10.90 14.51
CA CYS A 48 0.98 10.54 13.95
C CYS A 48 1.45 11.51 12.86
N ILE A 49 0.51 12.08 12.13
CA ILE A 49 0.68 13.10 11.08
C ILE A 49 -0.50 14.08 11.18
N ASP A 50 -0.37 15.30 10.67
CA ASP A 50 -1.49 16.23 10.50
C ASP A 50 -2.22 15.92 9.18
N ASP A 51 -1.45 15.74 8.09
CA ASP A 51 -1.97 15.35 6.78
C ASP A 51 -0.94 14.62 5.91
N PHE A 52 -1.28 14.35 4.66
CA PHE A 52 -0.42 13.61 3.72
C PHE A 52 0.93 14.31 3.46
N THR A 53 1.01 15.64 3.59
CA THR A 53 2.23 16.40 3.31
C THR A 53 3.34 16.19 4.34
N ASP A 54 3.03 15.58 5.49
CA ASP A 54 4.02 15.16 6.48
C ASP A 54 4.75 13.87 6.09
N ILE A 55 4.35 13.21 5.00
CA ILE A 55 4.98 11.98 4.51
C ILE A 55 6.14 12.32 3.56
N ASP A 56 7.37 12.15 4.04
CA ASP A 56 8.58 12.41 3.25
C ASP A 56 8.79 11.40 2.11
N ALA A 57 8.37 10.15 2.31
CA ALA A 57 8.56 9.07 1.34
C ALA A 57 7.57 7.92 1.53
N MET A 58 7.27 7.24 0.44
CA MET A 58 6.54 5.97 0.43
C MET A 58 7.39 4.88 -0.21
N GLU A 59 7.36 3.69 0.39
CA GLU A 59 8.11 2.53 -0.09
C GLU A 59 7.16 1.38 -0.39
N TYR A 60 7.35 0.74 -1.55
CA TYR A 60 6.52 -0.36 -2.01
C TYR A 60 7.33 -1.65 -2.04
N LYS A 61 6.86 -2.67 -1.32
CA LYS A 61 7.43 -4.01 -1.43
C LYS A 61 6.99 -4.65 -2.74
N THR A 62 7.92 -5.12 -3.55
CA THR A 62 7.65 -5.81 -4.81
C THR A 62 8.09 -7.27 -4.74
N VAL A 63 7.43 -8.18 -5.47
CA VAL A 63 7.72 -9.62 -5.42
C VAL A 63 8.77 -10.05 -6.43
N HIS A 64 8.60 -9.70 -7.72
CA HIS A 64 9.55 -10.07 -8.77
C HIS A 64 9.96 -8.83 -9.58
N GLY A 65 11.25 -8.46 -9.48
CA GLY A 65 11.82 -7.29 -10.16
C GLY A 65 12.61 -7.63 -11.43
N GLY A 66 12.57 -8.88 -11.88
CA GLY A 66 13.30 -9.33 -13.06
C GLY A 66 14.81 -9.17 -12.88
N ARG A 67 15.42 -8.37 -13.76
CA ARG A 67 16.86 -8.05 -13.74
C ARG A 67 17.22 -7.01 -12.68
N ILE A 68 16.23 -6.26 -12.19
CA ILE A 68 16.42 -5.21 -11.20
C ILE A 68 16.31 -5.83 -9.79
N SER A 69 17.23 -5.45 -8.92
CA SER A 69 17.32 -5.97 -7.55
C SER A 69 17.69 -4.88 -6.54
N GLY A 70 17.44 -5.18 -5.27
CA GLY A 70 17.64 -4.24 -4.17
C GLY A 70 16.57 -3.15 -4.12
N THR A 71 16.73 -2.21 -3.19
CA THR A 71 15.90 -1.01 -3.11
C THR A 71 16.25 -0.07 -4.25
N GLN A 72 15.24 0.39 -4.99
CA GLN A 72 15.39 1.28 -6.14
C GLN A 72 14.43 2.44 -6.01
N TYR A 73 14.84 3.61 -6.51
CA TYR A 73 13.90 4.70 -6.73
C TYR A 73 12.93 4.34 -7.86
N VAL A 74 11.68 4.72 -7.71
CA VAL A 74 10.67 4.56 -8.75
C VAL A 74 11.03 5.43 -9.95
N ASN A 75 11.10 4.81 -11.12
CA ASN A 75 11.28 5.48 -12.41
C ASN A 75 10.63 4.64 -13.54
N ASP A 76 10.59 5.19 -14.75
CA ASP A 76 9.94 4.54 -15.90
C ASP A 76 10.59 3.20 -16.28
N GLU A 77 11.91 3.09 -16.14
CA GLU A 77 12.66 1.86 -16.44
C GLU A 77 12.26 0.72 -15.48
N LEU A 78 12.14 1.03 -14.18
CA LEU A 78 11.68 0.09 -13.17
C LEU A 78 10.24 -0.36 -13.45
N LEU A 79 9.35 0.56 -13.81
CA LEU A 79 7.96 0.24 -14.11
C LEU A 79 7.86 -0.68 -15.33
N ALA A 80 8.59 -0.37 -16.40
CA ALA A 80 8.62 -1.18 -17.62
C ALA A 80 9.18 -2.60 -17.38
N GLU A 81 10.26 -2.74 -16.60
CA GLU A 81 10.78 -4.07 -16.22
C GLU A 81 9.72 -4.83 -15.41
N LYS A 82 9.06 -4.20 -14.45
CA LYS A 82 8.03 -4.89 -13.65
C LYS A 82 6.83 -5.33 -14.49
N GLU A 83 6.45 -4.55 -15.51
CA GLU A 83 5.42 -4.91 -16.49
C GLU A 83 5.82 -6.13 -17.33
N SER A 84 7.09 -6.21 -17.79
CA SER A 84 7.56 -7.38 -18.55
C SER A 84 7.57 -8.66 -17.72
N GLU A 85 7.73 -8.52 -16.39
CA GLU A 85 7.78 -9.63 -15.43
C GLU A 85 6.41 -10.06 -14.88
N VAL A 86 5.31 -9.46 -15.34
CA VAL A 86 3.94 -9.81 -14.88
C VAL A 86 3.63 -11.30 -15.06
N CYS A 87 4.15 -11.94 -16.11
CA CYS A 87 3.91 -13.37 -16.35
C CYS A 87 4.49 -14.27 -15.24
N PHE A 88 5.54 -13.82 -14.54
CA PHE A 88 6.15 -14.55 -13.44
C PHE A 88 5.52 -14.24 -12.08
N ALA A 89 4.86 -13.08 -11.93
CA ALA A 89 4.17 -12.67 -10.70
C ALA A 89 2.78 -12.06 -10.97
N PRO A 90 1.85 -12.78 -11.63
CA PRO A 90 0.63 -12.21 -12.22
C PRO A 90 -0.38 -11.65 -11.20
N LYS A 91 -0.31 -12.10 -9.95
CA LYS A 91 -1.17 -11.58 -8.87
C LYS A 91 -0.54 -10.44 -8.08
N HIS A 92 0.77 -10.24 -8.21
CA HIS A 92 1.52 -9.33 -7.34
C HIS A 92 2.01 -8.11 -8.12
N ASN A 93 2.68 -8.30 -9.26
CA ASN A 93 3.24 -7.18 -10.02
C ASN A 93 2.15 -6.19 -10.48
N PRO A 94 0.98 -6.62 -11.01
CA PRO A 94 -0.04 -5.68 -11.46
C PRO A 94 -0.54 -4.74 -10.34
N ILE A 95 -0.79 -5.25 -9.13
CA ILE A 95 -1.28 -4.40 -8.03
C ILE A 95 -0.21 -3.43 -7.55
N TYR A 96 1.06 -3.84 -7.50
CA TYR A 96 2.14 -2.92 -7.10
C TYR A 96 2.42 -1.86 -8.17
N ILE A 97 2.31 -2.19 -9.45
CA ILE A 97 2.44 -1.21 -10.53
C ILE A 97 1.31 -0.17 -10.42
N PHE A 98 0.06 -0.63 -10.27
CA PHE A 98 -1.09 0.23 -10.07
C PHE A 98 -0.92 1.19 -8.89
N LEU A 99 -0.51 0.67 -7.73
CA LEU A 99 -0.32 1.49 -6.53
C LEU A 99 0.77 2.55 -6.72
N ILE A 100 1.94 2.17 -7.24
CA ILE A 100 3.05 3.10 -7.50
C ILE A 100 2.64 4.23 -8.47
N GLN A 101 1.75 3.94 -9.43
CA GLN A 101 1.30 4.93 -10.42
C GLN A 101 0.17 5.82 -9.92
N THR A 102 -0.57 5.37 -8.90
CA THR A 102 -1.77 6.05 -8.40
C THR A 102 -1.52 6.85 -7.13
N LEU A 103 -0.53 6.41 -6.33
CA LEU A 103 -0.20 6.92 -5.00
C LEU A 103 1.26 7.39 -4.95
#